data_AF-A0A819I5S2-F1
#
_entry.id   AF-A0A819I5S2-F1
#
_cell.length_a   1.000
_cell.length_b   1.000
_cell.length_c   1.000
_cell.angle_alpha   90.00
_cell.angle_beta   90.00
_cell.angle_gamma   90.00
#
_symmetry.space_group_name_H-M   'P 1'
#
loop_
_entity.id
_entity.type
_entity.pdbx_description
1 polymer ?
#
loop_
_entity_poly.entity_id
_entity_poly.type
_entity_poly.pdbx_seq_one_letter_code
_entity_poly.pdbx_strand_id
1 'polypeptide(L)'
;MNYLKRRFSSEDLQNERDDNVMTMATSPESHAEFKDINLAAYSDAGTLVDINIYQNGTHVVRSFRPDFILVRQYVRDINIDSTNIILGIEYGAVPSVNSMKALYNFRDKSWIFSELLNIQRGLGVDQFPLISQAYYSNHREMLISPQFPSIIKVGQAHQGLEKIKVENSYDFQDLTSVVAISNCYSTVEPYIDGRCDVYIEKIGQYYKAFI
;
A
#
# COMPACT_ATOMS: atom_id res chain seq x y z
N MET A 1 -19.85 28.18 7.40
CA MET A 1 -19.06 28.07 8.65
C MET A 1 -19.42 26.73 9.29
N ASN A 2 -18.44 25.85 9.50
CA ASN A 2 -18.53 24.48 10.06
C ASN A 2 -19.02 23.34 9.15
N TYR A 3 -18.19 22.94 8.19
CA TYR A 3 -18.07 21.53 7.75
C TYR A 3 -16.58 21.19 7.59
N LEU A 4 -15.82 21.36 8.66
CA LEU A 4 -14.48 20.78 8.82
C LEU A 4 -14.64 19.46 9.57
N LYS A 5 -14.01 18.40 9.06
CA LYS A 5 -13.92 17.01 9.56
C LYS A 5 -14.97 16.03 9.03
N ARG A 6 -14.72 15.49 7.84
CA ARG A 6 -14.86 14.03 7.68
C ARG A 6 -13.54 13.41 8.16
N ARG A 7 -13.47 13.13 9.47
CA ARG A 7 -12.53 12.12 9.97
C ARG A 7 -12.94 10.80 9.32
N PHE A 8 -11.98 10.00 8.85
CA PHE A 8 -12.21 8.59 8.59
C PHE A 8 -13.01 8.01 9.75
N SER A 9 -14.19 7.44 9.45
CA SER A 9 -15.07 6.95 10.51
C SER A 9 -14.46 5.68 11.13
N SER A 10 -14.80 5.40 12.38
CA SER A 10 -14.36 4.17 13.06
C SER A 10 -14.87 2.91 12.35
N GLU A 11 -15.98 2.99 11.62
CA GLU A 11 -16.55 1.88 10.84
C GLU A 11 -15.74 1.60 9.56
N ASP A 12 -15.23 2.64 8.88
CA ASP A 12 -14.34 2.47 7.72
C ASP A 12 -13.03 1.78 8.13
N LEU A 13 -12.51 2.11 9.31
CA LEU A 13 -11.33 1.48 9.91
C LEU A 13 -11.59 0.05 10.41
N GLN A 14 -12.86 -0.34 10.65
CA GLN A 14 -13.22 -1.66 11.13
C GLN A 14 -13.44 -2.64 9.97
N ASN A 15 -14.08 -2.19 8.88
CA ASN A 15 -14.22 -2.98 7.66
C ASN A 15 -12.85 -3.25 6.97
N GLU A 16 -11.92 -2.29 6.99
CA GLU A 16 -10.55 -2.52 6.49
C GLU A 16 -9.71 -3.48 7.37
N ARG A 17 -10.04 -3.65 8.65
CA ARG A 17 -9.33 -4.58 9.54
C ARG A 17 -9.68 -6.04 9.23
N ASP A 18 -10.93 -6.32 8.91
CA ASP A 18 -11.38 -7.67 8.55
C ASP A 18 -10.90 -8.08 7.14
N ASP A 19 -10.65 -7.10 6.25
CA ASP A 19 -10.08 -7.32 4.92
C ASP A 19 -8.54 -7.45 4.91
N ASN A 20 -7.85 -7.08 6.00
CA ASN A 20 -6.40 -7.15 6.14
C ASN A 20 -5.95 -8.53 6.64
N VAL A 21 -6.24 -9.61 5.92
CA VAL A 21 -5.79 -10.97 6.29
C VAL A 21 -5.32 -11.74 5.07
N MET A 22 -4.11 -12.30 5.12
CA MET A 22 -3.64 -13.21 4.08
C MET A 22 -4.33 -14.56 4.24
N THR A 23 -4.89 -15.07 3.15
CA THR A 23 -5.55 -16.37 3.11
C THR A 23 -4.69 -17.34 2.33
N MET A 24 -4.18 -18.39 2.99
CA MET A 24 -3.43 -19.44 2.33
C MET A 24 -4.38 -20.63 2.15
N ALA A 25 -4.56 -21.13 0.93
CA ALA A 25 -5.56 -22.14 0.65
C ALA A 25 -4.95 -23.55 0.80
N THR A 26 -5.05 -24.14 1.99
CA THR A 26 -4.81 -25.59 2.24
C THR A 26 -5.67 -26.17 3.38
N SER A 27 -6.32 -25.36 4.22
CA SER A 27 -7.35 -25.78 5.17
C SER A 27 -8.24 -24.59 5.61
N PRO A 28 -9.40 -24.81 6.27
CA PRO A 28 -10.23 -23.72 6.80
C PRO A 28 -9.53 -22.84 7.85
N GLU A 29 -8.39 -23.30 8.40
CA GLU A 29 -7.65 -22.63 9.48
C GLU A 29 -6.32 -21.96 9.05
N SER A 30 -6.07 -21.82 7.74
CA SER A 30 -4.83 -21.23 7.19
C SER A 30 -4.96 -19.74 6.81
N HIS A 31 -5.70 -18.98 7.61
CA HIS A 31 -5.75 -17.52 7.55
C HIS A 31 -4.77 -16.97 8.57
N ALA A 32 -3.88 -16.07 8.16
CA ALA A 32 -2.90 -15.45 9.05
C ALA A 32 -2.52 -14.05 8.55
N GLU A 33 -1.99 -13.22 9.44
CA GLU A 33 -1.35 -11.98 9.06
C GLU A 33 0.14 -12.24 8.75
N PHE A 34 0.76 -11.35 7.97
CA PHE A 34 2.21 -11.45 7.67
C PHE A 34 3.08 -11.48 8.93
N LYS A 35 2.66 -10.80 10.01
CA LYS A 35 3.41 -10.77 11.28
C LYS A 35 3.41 -12.12 12.00
N ASP A 36 2.42 -12.97 11.71
CA ASP A 36 2.20 -14.25 12.39
C ASP A 36 2.81 -15.42 11.61
N ILE A 37 3.41 -15.16 10.44
CA ILE A 37 3.99 -16.21 9.60
C ILE A 37 5.49 -16.05 9.41
N ASN A 38 6.14 -17.19 9.20
CA ASN A 38 7.51 -17.27 8.71
C ASN A 38 7.61 -18.39 7.67
N LEU A 39 8.71 -18.47 6.94
CA LEU A 39 8.87 -19.51 5.93
C LEU A 39 10.34 -19.89 5.70
N ALA A 40 10.51 -21.08 5.16
CA ALA A 40 11.74 -21.54 4.54
C ALA A 40 11.39 -22.05 3.13
N ALA A 41 12.15 -21.63 2.11
CA ALA A 41 11.96 -22.07 0.74
C ALA A 41 13.17 -22.85 0.27
N TYR A 42 12.92 -24.03 -0.31
CA TYR A 42 13.94 -24.94 -0.80
C TYR A 42 13.74 -25.16 -2.30
N SER A 43 14.83 -25.19 -3.06
CA SER A 43 14.78 -25.33 -4.52
C SER A 43 14.21 -26.67 -5.01
N ASP A 44 14.25 -27.70 -4.16
CA ASP A 44 13.78 -29.06 -4.44
C ASP A 44 12.42 -29.39 -3.80
N ALA A 45 12.02 -28.66 -2.74
CA ALA A 45 10.86 -29.00 -1.93
C ALA A 45 9.83 -27.86 -1.75
N GLY A 46 10.03 -26.72 -2.41
CA GLY A 46 9.13 -25.57 -2.38
C GLY A 46 9.16 -24.79 -1.05
N THR A 47 8.12 -23.99 -0.81
CA THR A 47 7.99 -23.16 0.41
C THR A 47 7.27 -23.93 1.52
N LEU A 48 7.94 -24.06 2.68
CA LEU A 48 7.33 -24.46 3.94
C LEU A 48 7.00 -23.19 4.72
N VAL A 49 5.72 -23.02 5.08
CA VAL A 49 5.23 -21.88 5.86
C VAL A 49 4.90 -22.33 7.27
N ASP A 50 5.39 -21.57 8.24
CA ASP A 50 5.07 -21.70 9.66
C ASP A 50 4.11 -20.58 10.05
N ILE A 51 2.96 -20.93 10.64
CA ILE A 51 2.05 -19.96 11.28
C ILE A 51 2.20 -20.08 12.79
N ASN A 52 2.48 -18.96 13.44
CA ASN A 52 2.47 -18.78 14.88
C ASN A 52 1.06 -18.44 15.33
N ILE A 53 0.46 -19.29 16.16
CA ILE A 53 -0.92 -19.10 16.64
C ILE A 53 -0.90 -19.15 18.16
N TYR A 54 -1.57 -18.20 18.80
CA TYR A 54 -1.75 -18.20 20.24
C TYR A 54 -3.06 -18.91 20.58
N GLN A 55 -2.97 -20.11 21.15
CA GLN A 55 -4.15 -20.89 21.57
C GLN A 55 -4.02 -21.25 23.04
N ASN A 56 -5.08 -20.95 23.83
CA ASN A 56 -5.16 -21.30 25.26
C ASN A 56 -3.93 -20.89 26.10
N GLY A 57 -3.34 -19.72 25.81
CA GLY A 57 -2.17 -19.21 26.55
C GLY A 57 -0.83 -19.81 26.13
N THR A 58 -0.78 -20.62 25.07
CA THR A 58 0.44 -21.24 24.55
C THR A 58 0.67 -20.85 23.10
N HIS A 59 1.93 -20.59 22.73
CA HIS A 59 2.33 -20.45 21.33
C HIS A 59 2.39 -21.82 20.67
N VAL A 60 1.59 -22.01 19.63
CA VAL A 60 1.56 -23.21 18.79
C VAL A 60 2.04 -22.82 17.41
N VAL A 61 3.03 -23.54 16.90
CA VAL A 61 3.50 -23.40 15.51
C VAL A 61 2.87 -24.49 14.67
N ARG A 62 2.25 -24.11 13.55
CA ARG A 62 1.74 -25.05 12.54
C ARG A 62 2.45 -24.83 11.22
N SER A 63 3.05 -25.88 10.69
CA SER A 63 3.81 -25.86 9.45
C SER A 63 3.05 -26.56 8.33
N PHE A 64 3.03 -25.98 7.13
CA PHE A 64 2.46 -26.61 5.94
C PHE A 64 3.09 -26.05 4.66
N ARG A 65 2.86 -26.74 3.54
CA ARG A 65 3.24 -26.27 2.21
C ARG A 65 1.99 -25.75 1.49
N PRO A 66 1.87 -24.44 1.21
CA PRO A 66 0.73 -23.91 0.48
C PRO A 66 0.79 -24.29 -1.00
N ASP A 67 -0.33 -24.78 -1.53
CA ASP A 67 -0.50 -24.98 -2.98
C ASP A 67 -0.89 -23.68 -3.69
N PHE A 68 -1.47 -22.72 -2.95
CA PHE A 68 -1.92 -21.44 -3.47
C PHE A 68 -2.06 -20.39 -2.35
N ILE A 69 -1.85 -19.12 -2.70
CA ILE A 69 -1.92 -17.99 -1.76
C ILE A 69 -2.79 -16.84 -2.29
N LEU A 70 -3.69 -16.34 -1.44
CA LEU A 70 -4.41 -15.08 -1.64
C LEU A 70 -3.87 -14.03 -0.65
N VAL A 71 -3.27 -12.96 -1.17
CA VAL A 71 -2.75 -11.87 -0.34
C VAL A 71 -3.75 -10.72 -0.32
N ARG A 72 -4.23 -10.37 0.88
CA ARG A 72 -5.12 -9.22 1.11
C ARG A 72 -4.51 -8.15 2.03
N GLN A 73 -3.28 -8.37 2.51
CA GLN A 73 -2.56 -7.40 3.33
C GLN A 73 -1.56 -6.60 2.50
N TYR A 74 -1.30 -5.37 2.94
CA TYR A 74 -0.18 -4.58 2.42
C TYR A 74 1.15 -5.28 2.71
N VAL A 75 1.97 -5.46 1.68
CA VAL A 75 3.30 -6.08 1.81
C VAL A 75 4.27 -5.20 2.59
N ARG A 76 4.11 -3.87 2.48
CA ARG A 76 4.96 -2.88 3.12
C ARG A 76 4.13 -1.72 3.66
N ASP A 77 4.36 -1.34 4.90
CA ASP A 77 3.79 -0.17 5.57
C ASP A 77 4.87 0.50 6.45
N ILE A 78 4.52 1.55 7.20
CA ILE A 78 5.46 2.36 8.01
C ILE A 78 6.36 1.49 8.89
N ASN A 79 5.78 0.49 9.57
CA ASN A 79 6.47 -0.35 10.57
C ASN A 79 6.53 -1.83 10.18
N ILE A 80 6.05 -2.19 8.99
CA ILE A 80 5.92 -3.58 8.56
C ILE A 80 6.55 -3.70 7.18
N ASP A 81 7.54 -4.56 7.03
CA ASP A 81 8.10 -4.92 5.72
C ASP A 81 8.14 -6.43 5.58
N SER A 82 7.15 -6.95 4.86
CA SER A 82 6.98 -8.38 4.58
C SER A 82 7.55 -8.76 3.20
N THR A 83 8.43 -7.93 2.63
CA THR A 83 9.12 -8.23 1.37
C THR A 83 9.77 -9.61 1.39
N ASN A 84 10.44 -9.97 2.49
CA ASN A 84 11.15 -11.23 2.59
C ASN A 84 10.19 -12.44 2.54
N ILE A 85 8.97 -12.27 3.05
CA ILE A 85 7.92 -13.29 2.94
C ILE A 85 7.51 -13.44 1.47
N ILE A 86 7.21 -12.33 0.77
CA ILE A 86 6.86 -12.38 -0.66
C ILE A 86 7.99 -13.02 -1.49
N LEU A 87 9.25 -12.69 -1.21
CA LEU A 87 10.40 -13.28 -1.89
C LEU A 87 10.50 -14.79 -1.69
N GLY A 88 10.31 -15.29 -0.47
CA GLY A 88 10.39 -16.72 -0.21
C GLY A 88 9.19 -17.51 -0.76
N ILE A 89 8.03 -16.88 -0.89
CA ILE A 89 6.88 -17.46 -1.59
C ILE A 89 7.15 -17.56 -3.09
N GLU A 90 7.66 -16.49 -3.71
CA GLU A 90 8.08 -16.50 -5.13
C GLU A 90 9.21 -17.52 -5.38
N TYR A 91 10.18 -17.61 -4.46
CA TYR A 91 11.31 -18.53 -4.58
C TYR A 91 10.87 -20.00 -4.63
N GLY A 92 9.89 -20.40 -3.81
CA GLY A 92 9.32 -21.74 -3.86
C GLY A 92 8.20 -21.92 -4.89
N ALA A 93 8.02 -20.96 -5.79
CA ALA A 93 7.08 -21.00 -6.91
C ALA A 93 5.62 -21.25 -6.50
N VAL A 94 5.19 -20.73 -5.35
CA VAL A 94 3.81 -20.87 -4.89
C VAL A 94 2.90 -19.90 -5.65
N PRO A 95 1.88 -20.38 -6.40
CA PRO A 95 0.96 -19.51 -7.14
C PRO A 95 0.15 -18.57 -6.24
N SER A 96 -0.22 -17.39 -6.76
CA SER A 96 -0.96 -16.40 -5.97
C SER A 96 -1.92 -15.47 -6.72
N VAL A 97 -2.82 -14.87 -5.95
CA VAL A 97 -3.64 -13.71 -6.35
C VAL A 97 -3.42 -12.55 -5.36
N ASN A 98 -3.11 -11.33 -5.82
CA ASN A 98 -2.54 -11.02 -7.14
C ASN A 98 -1.19 -11.76 -7.33
N SER A 99 -0.63 -11.74 -8.55
CA SER A 99 0.68 -12.37 -8.79
C SER A 99 1.75 -11.82 -7.84
N MET A 100 2.68 -12.68 -7.40
CA MET A 100 3.81 -12.29 -6.55
C MET A 100 4.62 -11.13 -7.14
N LYS A 101 4.80 -11.10 -8.47
CA LYS A 101 5.45 -9.98 -9.16
C LYS A 101 4.71 -8.67 -8.99
N ALA A 102 3.38 -8.68 -9.10
CA ALA A 102 2.56 -7.50 -8.86
C ALA A 102 2.66 -7.07 -7.39
N LEU A 103 2.52 -8.00 -6.44
CA LEU A 103 2.63 -7.70 -5.00
C LEU A 103 3.99 -7.11 -4.64
N TYR A 104 5.08 -7.64 -5.20
CA TYR A 104 6.43 -7.13 -5.01
C TYR A 104 6.61 -5.71 -5.59
N ASN A 105 6.06 -5.43 -6.77
CA ASN A 105 6.13 -4.10 -7.37
C ASN A 105 5.20 -3.09 -6.70
N PHE A 106 4.13 -3.55 -6.03
CA PHE A 106 3.16 -2.70 -5.34
C PHE A 106 3.63 -2.20 -3.95
N ARG A 107 4.86 -2.52 -3.55
CA ARG A 107 5.43 -2.08 -2.27
C ARG A 107 5.67 -0.57 -2.18
N ASP A 108 5.80 0.12 -3.32
CA ASP A 108 6.08 1.55 -3.39
C ASP A 108 5.06 2.28 -4.28
N LYS A 109 4.29 3.21 -3.69
CA LYS A 109 3.27 3.99 -4.40
C LYS A 109 3.85 4.80 -5.56
N SER A 110 5.03 5.39 -5.40
CA SER A 110 5.70 6.14 -6.48
C SER A 110 6.06 5.24 -7.67
N TRP A 111 6.41 3.97 -7.41
CA TRP A 111 6.63 2.99 -8.48
C TRP A 111 5.34 2.74 -9.25
N ILE A 112 4.24 2.47 -8.54
CA ILE A 112 2.91 2.26 -9.16
C ILE A 112 2.48 3.50 -9.95
N PHE A 113 2.68 4.70 -9.39
CA PHE A 113 2.33 5.95 -10.04
C PHE A 113 3.07 6.16 -11.37
N SER A 114 4.31 5.65 -11.48
CA SER A 114 5.04 5.67 -12.75
C SER A 114 4.38 4.81 -13.84
N GLU A 115 3.73 3.70 -13.48
CA GLU A 115 2.95 2.90 -14.43
C GLU A 115 1.67 3.62 -14.85
N LEU A 116 1.03 4.37 -13.93
CA LEU A 116 -0.11 5.22 -14.28
C LEU A 116 0.29 6.34 -15.26
N LEU A 117 1.48 6.92 -15.08
CA LEU A 117 2.03 7.89 -16.03
C LEU A 117 2.27 7.26 -17.41
N ASN A 118 2.72 6.01 -17.49
CA ASN A 118 2.88 5.30 -18.76
C ASN A 118 1.53 5.09 -19.45
N ILE A 119 0.49 4.71 -18.70
CA ILE A 119 -0.88 4.59 -19.22
C ILE A 119 -1.37 5.95 -19.75
N GLN A 120 -1.19 7.04 -18.99
CA GLN A 120 -1.57 8.37 -19.43
C GLN A 120 -0.85 8.80 -20.73
N ARG A 121 0.45 8.50 -20.86
CA ARG A 121 1.21 8.81 -22.08
C ARG A 121 0.68 8.06 -23.30
N GLY A 122 0.19 6.83 -23.10
CA GLY A 122 -0.39 6.02 -24.17
C GLY A 122 -1.80 6.45 -24.56
N LEU A 123 -2.65 6.80 -23.59
CA LEU A 123 -4.07 7.11 -23.81
C LEU A 123 -4.36 8.60 -24.00
N GLY A 124 -3.48 9.48 -23.54
CA GLY A 124 -3.70 10.92 -23.46
C GLY A 124 -4.48 11.34 -22.22
N VAL A 125 -4.32 12.62 -21.85
CA VAL A 125 -4.91 13.22 -20.64
C VAL A 125 -6.45 13.21 -20.66
N ASP A 126 -7.07 13.29 -21.83
CA ASP A 126 -8.52 13.31 -21.98
C ASP A 126 -9.18 11.96 -21.65
N GLN A 127 -8.46 10.85 -21.91
CA GLN A 127 -8.95 9.49 -21.65
C GLN A 127 -8.51 8.97 -20.28
N PHE A 128 -7.35 9.42 -19.80
CA PHE A 128 -6.82 9.02 -18.50
C PHE A 128 -6.32 10.26 -17.73
N PRO A 129 -7.24 10.99 -17.05
CA PRO A 129 -6.92 12.24 -16.36
C PRO A 129 -6.23 11.99 -15.01
N LEU A 130 -4.99 11.50 -15.06
CA LEU A 130 -4.14 11.34 -13.88
C LEU A 130 -3.78 12.71 -13.29
N ILE A 131 -3.85 12.84 -11.96
CA ILE A 131 -3.47 14.05 -11.24
C ILE A 131 -2.00 14.40 -11.51
N SER A 132 -1.71 15.69 -11.65
CA SER A 132 -0.32 16.17 -11.73
C SER A 132 0.37 15.97 -10.38
N GLN A 133 1.52 15.31 -10.40
CA GLN A 133 2.30 15.03 -9.20
C GLN A 133 3.79 15.23 -9.47
N ALA A 134 4.47 15.91 -8.55
CA ALA A 134 5.92 16.02 -8.51
C ALA A 134 6.50 14.95 -7.59
N TYR A 135 7.61 14.31 -7.97
CA TYR A 135 8.36 13.37 -7.16
C TYR A 135 9.69 13.98 -6.75
N TYR A 136 10.02 13.86 -5.46
CA TYR A 136 11.29 14.26 -4.89
C TYR A 136 11.96 13.04 -4.26
N SER A 137 13.15 12.68 -4.74
CA SER A 137 13.89 11.54 -4.19
C SER A 137 14.28 11.74 -2.72
N ASN A 138 14.38 13.00 -2.29
CA ASN A 138 14.63 13.42 -0.91
C ASN A 138 14.32 14.92 -0.77
N HIS A 139 14.36 15.41 0.48
CA HIS A 139 14.07 16.81 0.83
C HIS A 139 14.91 17.86 0.10
N ARG A 140 16.13 17.56 -0.37
CA ARG A 140 17.02 18.54 -1.00
C ARG A 140 16.48 19.06 -2.33
N GLU A 141 15.64 18.27 -3.00
CA GLU A 141 15.01 18.65 -4.27
C GLU A 141 13.72 19.45 -4.09
N MET A 142 13.23 19.62 -2.85
CA MET A 142 12.03 20.42 -2.54
C MET A 142 12.33 21.93 -2.55
N LEU A 143 12.97 22.42 -3.61
CA LEU A 143 13.44 23.82 -3.75
C LEU A 143 12.39 24.73 -4.36
N ILE A 144 11.66 24.22 -5.35
CA ILE A 144 10.66 24.99 -6.09
C ILE A 144 9.32 24.83 -5.38
N SER A 145 8.75 25.95 -4.93
CA SER A 145 7.43 25.92 -4.30
C SER A 145 6.35 25.48 -5.30
N PRO A 146 5.48 24.54 -4.91
CA PRO A 146 4.34 24.12 -5.74
C PRO A 146 3.27 25.22 -5.77
N GLN A 147 2.19 24.97 -6.52
CA GLN A 147 0.96 25.75 -6.38
C GLN A 147 0.27 25.40 -5.06
N PHE A 148 -0.34 26.38 -4.40
CA PHE A 148 -1.02 26.18 -3.12
C PHE A 148 -2.55 26.35 -3.25
N PRO A 149 -3.34 25.61 -2.47
CA PRO A 149 -2.92 24.55 -1.55
C PRO A 149 -2.43 23.28 -2.27
N SER A 150 -1.53 22.55 -1.61
CA SER A 150 -0.97 21.28 -2.11
C SER A 150 -1.03 20.19 -1.04
N ILE A 151 -0.97 18.93 -1.47
CA ILE A 151 -0.79 17.76 -0.62
C ILE A 151 0.62 17.23 -0.79
N ILE A 152 1.36 17.12 0.30
CA ILE A 152 2.64 16.40 0.38
C ILE A 152 2.36 14.99 0.87
N LYS A 153 2.95 13.98 0.22
CA LYS A 153 2.95 12.58 0.66
C LYS A 153 4.39 12.16 0.95
N VAL A 154 4.67 11.68 2.16
CA VAL A 154 6.04 11.36 2.60
C VAL A 154 6.22 9.85 2.74
N GLY A 155 7.13 9.28 1.96
CA GLY A 155 7.41 7.85 1.95
C GLY A 155 6.20 6.99 1.57
N GLN A 156 6.17 5.78 2.13
CA GLN A 156 5.11 4.80 1.94
C GLN A 156 4.38 4.59 3.26
N ALA A 157 3.09 4.89 3.29
CA ALA A 157 2.16 4.50 4.34
C ALA A 157 0.78 4.24 3.76
N HIS A 158 -0.10 3.62 4.54
CA HIS A 158 -1.52 3.50 4.19
C HIS A 158 -2.40 4.34 5.13
N GLN A 159 -3.70 4.40 4.82
CA GLN A 159 -4.71 5.08 5.66
C GLN A 159 -4.50 6.59 5.85
N GLY A 160 -3.72 7.22 4.95
CA GLY A 160 -3.54 8.67 4.91
C GLY A 160 -2.52 9.22 5.91
N LEU A 161 -1.79 8.36 6.60
CA LEU A 161 -0.76 8.74 7.57
C LEU A 161 0.40 9.51 6.91
N GLU A 162 0.63 9.29 5.62
CA GLU A 162 1.69 9.93 4.85
C GLU A 162 1.32 11.33 4.31
N LYS A 163 0.04 11.74 4.40
CA LYS A 163 -0.50 12.87 3.63
C LYS A 163 -0.67 14.12 4.49
N ILE A 164 -0.11 15.23 4.03
CA ILE A 164 -0.17 16.51 4.74
C ILE A 164 -0.59 17.60 3.76
N LYS A 165 -1.61 18.40 4.12
CA LYS A 165 -2.01 19.59 3.35
C LYS A 165 -1.12 20.77 3.73
N VAL A 166 -0.61 21.48 2.73
CA VAL A 166 0.11 22.75 2.87
C VAL A 166 -0.67 23.88 2.21
N GLU A 167 -0.80 25.00 2.92
CA GLU A 167 -1.61 26.14 2.45
C GLU A 167 -0.74 27.23 1.81
N ASN A 168 0.56 27.26 2.10
CA ASN A 168 1.47 28.29 1.63
C ASN A 168 2.95 27.84 1.61
N SER A 169 3.82 28.72 1.11
CA SER A 169 5.26 28.45 0.97
C SER A 169 6.01 28.28 2.29
N TYR A 170 5.56 28.91 3.38
CA TYR A 170 6.19 28.76 4.69
C TYR A 170 5.92 27.35 5.24
N ASP A 171 4.66 26.89 5.19
CA ASP A 171 4.29 25.52 5.58
C ASP A 171 5.11 24.48 4.79
N PHE A 172 5.32 24.72 3.50
CA PHE A 172 6.09 23.84 2.63
C PHE A 172 7.58 23.76 3.04
N GLN A 173 8.19 24.90 3.38
CA GLN A 173 9.58 24.94 3.86
C GLN A 173 9.72 24.24 5.22
N ASP A 174 8.78 24.46 6.13
CA ASP A 174 8.76 23.80 7.43
C ASP A 174 8.64 22.28 7.27
N LEU A 175 7.74 21.79 6.41
CA LEU A 175 7.61 20.37 6.14
C LEU A 175 8.81 19.77 5.41
N THR A 176 9.51 20.54 4.58
CA THR A 176 10.76 20.07 3.94
C THR A 176 11.79 19.67 4.99
N SER A 177 11.88 20.42 6.09
CA SER A 177 12.76 20.07 7.21
C SER A 177 12.31 18.77 7.94
N VAL A 178 11.00 18.52 8.03
CA VAL A 178 10.45 17.27 8.59
C VAL A 178 10.75 16.08 7.68
N VAL A 179 10.58 16.25 6.37
CA VAL A 179 10.94 15.22 5.37
C VAL A 179 12.42 14.87 5.46
N ALA A 180 13.29 15.84 5.77
CA ALA A 180 14.72 15.59 5.95
C ALA A 180 15.03 14.56 7.05
N ILE A 181 14.21 14.50 8.09
CA ILE A 181 14.36 13.54 9.21
C ILE A 181 13.88 12.15 8.80
N SER A 182 12.86 12.05 7.94
CA SER A 182 12.26 10.78 7.52
C SER A 182 13.19 9.91 6.66
N ASN A 183 14.21 10.51 6.03
CA ASN A 183 15.08 9.86 5.05
C ASN A 183 14.32 9.07 3.95
N CYS A 184 13.14 9.56 3.58
CA CYS A 184 12.26 8.99 2.57
C CYS A 184 12.13 9.93 1.36
N TYR A 185 11.65 9.39 0.24
CA TYR A 185 11.16 10.21 -0.87
C TYR A 185 9.86 10.94 -0.46
N SER A 186 9.48 11.95 -1.23
CA SER A 186 8.17 12.59 -1.10
C SER A 186 7.56 12.88 -2.46
N THR A 187 6.24 13.04 -2.49
CA THR A 187 5.51 13.50 -3.66
C THR A 187 4.62 14.67 -3.32
N VAL A 188 4.39 15.57 -4.26
CA VAL A 188 3.52 16.74 -4.09
C VAL A 188 2.52 16.81 -5.22
N GLU A 189 1.25 16.99 -4.88
CA GLU A 189 0.16 17.17 -5.85
C GLU A 189 -0.76 18.32 -5.41
N PRO A 190 -1.48 18.97 -6.35
CA PRO A 190 -2.44 20.00 -6.00
C PRO A 190 -3.53 19.47 -5.06
N TYR A 191 -3.95 20.28 -4.10
CA TYR A 191 -5.15 19.97 -3.33
C TYR A 191 -6.39 20.18 -4.21
N ILE A 192 -7.25 19.17 -4.26
CA ILE A 192 -8.49 19.22 -5.03
C ILE A 192 -9.66 19.34 -4.05
N ASP A 193 -10.42 20.42 -4.18
CA ASP A 193 -11.71 20.57 -3.49
C ASP A 193 -12.80 19.84 -4.29
N GLY A 194 -12.72 18.50 -4.22
CA GLY A 194 -13.64 17.61 -4.91
C GLY A 194 -15.02 17.61 -4.25
N ARG A 195 -16.09 17.51 -5.06
CA ARG A 195 -17.45 17.31 -4.53
C ARG A 195 -17.63 15.91 -3.92
N CYS A 196 -16.97 14.92 -4.50
CA CYS A 196 -16.94 13.53 -4.09
C CYS A 196 -15.70 12.86 -4.68
N ASP A 197 -15.34 11.71 -4.13
CA ASP A 197 -14.33 10.82 -4.69
C ASP A 197 -15.05 9.64 -5.37
N VAL A 198 -14.52 9.17 -6.50
CA VAL A 198 -15.08 7.98 -7.17
C VAL A 198 -14.07 6.84 -7.07
N TYR A 199 -14.51 5.71 -6.53
CA TYR A 199 -13.72 4.49 -6.44
C TYR A 199 -14.25 3.45 -7.43
N ILE A 200 -13.43 3.05 -8.40
CA ILE A 200 -13.77 2.01 -9.38
C ILE A 200 -12.96 0.76 -9.04
N GLU A 201 -13.65 -0.34 -8.79
CA GLU A 201 -13.07 -1.64 -8.48
C GLU A 201 -13.31 -2.63 -9.61
N LYS A 202 -12.30 -3.46 -9.88
CA LYS A 202 -12.40 -4.61 -10.77
C LYS A 202 -11.97 -5.89 -10.05
N ILE A 203 -12.85 -6.88 -9.99
CA ILE A 203 -12.56 -8.23 -9.48
C ILE A 203 -12.87 -9.25 -10.58
N GLY A 204 -11.84 -9.83 -11.18
CA GLY A 204 -12.01 -10.71 -12.34
C GLY A 204 -12.69 -9.99 -13.52
N GLN A 205 -13.90 -10.41 -13.87
CA GLN A 205 -14.71 -9.78 -14.93
C GLN A 205 -15.77 -8.81 -14.39
N TYR A 206 -15.84 -8.63 -13.07
CA TYR A 206 -16.85 -7.79 -12.43
C TYR A 206 -16.29 -6.41 -12.13
N TYR A 207 -17.13 -5.39 -12.38
CA TYR A 207 -16.81 -3.98 -12.17
C TYR A 207 -17.83 -3.37 -11.20
N LYS A 208 -17.37 -2.56 -10.26
CA LYS A 208 -18.22 -1.77 -9.37
C LYS A 208 -17.66 -0.35 -9.25
N ALA A 209 -18.55 0.63 -9.10
CA ALA A 209 -18.20 2.02 -8.86
C ALA A 209 -18.92 2.52 -7.61
N PHE A 210 -18.19 3.25 -6.78
CA PHE A 210 -18.66 3.85 -5.52
C PHE A 210 -18.40 5.35 -5.57
N ILE A 211 -19.30 6.13 -5.00
CA ILE A 211 -19.27 7.61 -4.91
C ILE A 211 -19.46 8.01 -3.45
#